data_AF-A0AAW9RUY3-F1
#
_entry.id   AF-A0AAW9RUY3-F1
#
_cell.length_a   1.000
_cell.length_b   1.000
_cell.length_c   1.000
_cell.angle_alpha   90.00
_cell.angle_beta   90.00
_cell.angle_gamma   90.00
#
_symmetry.space_group_name_H-M   'P 1'
#
loop_
_entity.id
_entity.type
_entity.pdbx_description
1 polymer ?
#
loop_
_entity_poly.entity_id
_entity_poly.type
_entity_poly.pdbx_seq_one_letter_code
_entity_poly.pdbx_strand_id
1 'polypeptide(L)'
;MSDTAPMSDLDLAALMCSKLCHDVISPVGAITNGFEVLEDETDESMREMALDIIRTNANKASTRLQFLRLAFGAMGATGDRFPLDDARSLTESLYEGERARIDWRAGAGSLPKDKVKLLVNLIVIAVSAIPRGGDVVVEVDQGGDAVDESVSISVRATGKLANMPDAVYTIFEGKMPPDGLDARSVQPYYAYRLSRSLGMTLKVKPVDGGVLMSAA
;
A
#
# COMPACT_ATOMS: atom_id res chain seq x y z
N MET A 1 18.14 -16.44 -24.14
CA MET A 1 17.25 -17.35 -23.39
C MET A 1 17.49 -17.10 -21.90
N SER A 2 16.69 -16.23 -21.28
CA SER A 2 16.55 -16.21 -19.82
C SER A 2 15.06 -16.30 -19.55
N ASP A 3 14.56 -17.53 -19.62
CA ASP A 3 13.20 -17.87 -19.22
C ASP A 3 13.19 -17.85 -17.69
N THR A 4 13.12 -16.65 -17.09
CA THR A 4 12.75 -16.55 -15.68
C THR A 4 11.24 -16.82 -15.65
N ALA A 5 10.88 -18.10 -15.53
CA ALA A 5 9.48 -18.50 -15.45
C ALA A 5 8.79 -17.59 -14.40
N PRO A 6 7.66 -16.96 -14.75
CA PRO A 6 6.94 -16.11 -13.82
C PRO A 6 6.62 -16.91 -12.56
N MET A 7 6.63 -16.24 -11.41
CA MET A 7 6.20 -16.80 -10.14
C MET A 7 4.86 -17.52 -10.30
N SER A 8 4.74 -18.74 -9.76
CA SER A 8 3.47 -19.46 -9.81
C SER A 8 2.41 -18.75 -8.96
N ASP A 9 1.13 -18.91 -9.31
CA ASP A 9 0.04 -18.31 -8.53
C ASP A 9 0.01 -18.81 -7.07
N LEU A 10 0.50 -20.03 -6.82
CA LEU A 10 0.63 -20.58 -5.46
C LEU A 10 1.74 -19.90 -4.66
N ASP A 11 2.89 -19.65 -5.28
CA ASP A 11 4.00 -18.94 -4.62
C ASP A 11 3.61 -17.47 -4.36
N LEU A 12 2.90 -16.85 -5.31
CA LEU A 12 2.35 -15.51 -5.14
C LEU A 12 1.38 -15.47 -3.96
N ALA A 13 0.44 -16.43 -3.89
CA ALA A 13 -0.49 -16.53 -2.78
C ALA A 13 0.24 -16.70 -1.44
N ALA A 14 1.26 -17.56 -1.38
CA ALA A 14 2.04 -17.79 -0.17
C ALA A 14 2.78 -16.53 0.30
N LEU A 15 3.46 -15.81 -0.60
CA LEU A 15 4.17 -14.58 -0.26
C LEU A 15 3.21 -13.45 0.12
N MET A 16 2.06 -13.35 -0.55
CA MET A 16 1.02 -12.40 -0.18
C MET A 16 0.48 -12.70 1.22
N CYS A 17 0.15 -13.95 1.55
CA CYS A 17 -0.23 -14.33 2.91
C CYS A 17 0.86 -13.97 3.93
N SER A 18 2.13 -14.26 3.64
CA SER A 18 3.26 -13.90 4.51
C SER A 18 3.33 -12.38 4.77
N LYS A 19 3.21 -11.57 3.71
CA LYS A 19 3.20 -10.11 3.80
C LYS A 19 2.04 -9.58 4.64
N LEU A 20 0.83 -10.07 4.40
CA LEU A 20 -0.37 -9.66 5.13
C LEU A 20 -0.29 -10.03 6.62
N CYS A 21 0.18 -11.24 6.93
CA CYS A 21 0.41 -11.66 8.31
C CYS A 21 1.45 -10.78 8.99
N HIS A 22 2.59 -10.54 8.35
CA HIS A 22 3.65 -9.68 8.88
C HIS A 22 3.14 -8.28 9.25
N ASP A 23 2.35 -7.66 8.37
CA ASP A 23 1.83 -6.30 8.56
C ASP A 23 0.85 -6.17 9.75
N VAL A 24 0.14 -7.25 10.08
CA VAL A 24 -0.90 -7.27 11.12
C VAL A 24 -0.37 -7.81 12.45
N ILE A 25 0.64 -8.69 12.44
CA ILE A 25 1.21 -9.29 13.65
C ILE A 25 1.71 -8.23 14.64
N SER A 26 2.35 -7.16 14.15
CA SER A 26 2.93 -6.14 15.04
C SER A 26 1.89 -5.43 15.93
N PRO A 27 0.82 -4.80 15.40
CA PRO A 27 -0.18 -4.18 16.26
C PRO A 27 -0.95 -5.21 17.10
N VAL A 28 -1.17 -6.44 16.61
CA VAL A 28 -1.82 -7.50 17.40
C VAL A 28 -0.95 -7.91 18.61
N GLY A 29 0.35 -8.10 18.41
CA GLY A 29 1.29 -8.43 19.49
C GLY A 29 1.37 -7.33 20.54
N ALA A 30 1.32 -6.05 20.12
CA ALA A 30 1.30 -4.93 21.05
C ALA A 30 0.03 -4.90 21.94
N ILE A 31 -1.11 -5.37 21.43
CA ILE A 31 -2.34 -5.53 22.22
C ILE A 31 -2.15 -6.61 23.28
N THR A 32 -1.60 -7.77 22.91
CA THR A 32 -1.32 -8.86 23.86
C THR A 32 -0.38 -8.40 24.97
N ASN A 33 0.73 -7.73 24.62
CA ASN A 33 1.66 -7.19 25.61
C ASN A 33 1.00 -6.17 26.55
N GLY A 34 0.05 -5.38 26.05
CA GLY A 34 -0.72 -4.45 26.87
C GLY A 34 -1.60 -5.16 27.90
N PHE A 35 -2.20 -6.31 27.54
CA PHE A 35 -2.96 -7.11 28.50
C PHE A 35 -2.06 -7.76 29.55
N GLU A 36 -0.90 -8.28 29.17
CA GLU A 36 0.09 -8.85 30.10
C GLU A 36 0.50 -7.81 31.16
N VAL A 37 0.73 -6.55 30.76
CA VAL A 37 1.01 -5.47 31.72
C VAL A 37 -0.17 -5.21 32.66
N LEU A 38 -1.42 -5.26 32.18
CA LEU A 38 -2.61 -5.00 33.00
C LEU A 38 -2.91 -6.07 34.05
N GLU A 39 -2.47 -7.31 33.83
CA GLU A 39 -2.72 -8.43 34.74
C GLU A 39 -1.90 -8.31 36.03
N ASP A 40 -0.65 -7.88 35.92
CA ASP A 40 0.29 -7.82 37.05
C ASP A 40 0.46 -6.40 37.64
N GLU A 41 -0.07 -5.36 36.99
CA GLU A 41 0.10 -3.97 37.41
C GLU A 41 -1.01 -3.45 38.33
N THR A 42 -0.59 -2.80 39.41
CA THR A 42 -1.47 -2.22 40.45
C THR A 42 -1.42 -0.70 40.51
N ASP A 43 -0.41 -0.08 39.91
CA ASP A 43 -0.33 1.37 39.77
C ASP A 43 -1.32 1.87 38.71
N GLU A 44 -2.25 2.73 39.12
CA GLU A 44 -3.34 3.20 38.25
C GLU A 44 -2.83 3.93 37.00
N SER A 45 -1.72 4.69 37.12
CA SER A 45 -1.18 5.44 35.99
C SER A 45 -0.57 4.52 34.93
N MET A 46 0.10 3.45 35.36
CA MET A 46 0.65 2.43 34.47
C MET A 46 -0.45 1.59 33.81
N ARG A 47 -1.54 1.33 34.53
CA ARG A 47 -2.73 0.66 33.98
C ARG A 47 -3.42 1.51 32.92
N GLU A 48 -3.56 2.82 33.14
CA GLU A 48 -4.09 3.74 32.13
C GLU A 48 -3.22 3.77 30.87
N MET A 49 -1.89 3.78 31.03
CA MET A 49 -0.96 3.71 29.89
C MET A 49 -1.12 2.40 29.10
N ALA A 50 -1.24 1.26 29.77
CA ALA A 50 -1.45 -0.03 29.12
C ALA A 50 -2.79 -0.08 28.34
N LEU A 51 -3.87 0.48 28.91
CA LEU A 51 -5.14 0.63 28.21
C LEU A 51 -5.03 1.52 26.97
N ASP A 52 -4.25 2.60 27.02
CA ASP A 52 -4.01 3.45 25.86
C ASP A 52 -3.23 2.75 24.74
N ILE A 53 -2.20 1.97 25.11
CA ILE A 53 -1.46 1.10 24.18
C ILE A 53 -2.40 0.11 23.50
N ILE A 54 -3.30 -0.54 24.25
CA ILE A 54 -4.28 -1.48 23.70
C ILE A 54 -5.20 -0.76 22.71
N ARG A 55 -5.79 0.37 23.10
CA ARG A 55 -6.72 1.12 22.23
C ARG A 55 -6.06 1.58 20.94
N THR A 56 -4.85 2.15 21.05
CA THR A 56 -4.11 2.65 19.88
C THR A 56 -3.75 1.51 18.94
N ASN A 57 -3.27 0.38 19.45
CA ASN A 57 -2.89 -0.74 18.59
C ASN A 57 -4.10 -1.49 18.03
N ALA A 58 -5.23 -1.57 18.75
CA ALA A 58 -6.49 -2.08 18.21
C ALA A 58 -6.98 -1.23 17.03
N ASN A 59 -6.92 0.09 17.15
CA ASN A 59 -7.25 1.01 16.06
C ASN A 59 -6.29 0.83 14.87
N LYS A 60 -4.98 0.75 15.12
CA LYS A 60 -3.98 0.49 14.06
C LYS A 60 -4.23 -0.83 13.34
N ALA A 61 -4.53 -1.91 14.06
CA ALA A 61 -4.87 -3.20 13.47
C ALA A 61 -6.14 -3.12 12.62
N SER A 62 -7.20 -2.48 13.12
CA SER A 62 -8.46 -2.29 12.41
C SER A 62 -8.27 -1.50 11.11
N THR A 63 -7.64 -0.33 11.18
CA THR A 63 -7.36 0.51 10.01
C THR A 63 -6.51 -0.22 8.97
N ARG A 64 -5.47 -0.94 9.42
CA ARG A 64 -4.63 -1.73 8.52
C ARG A 64 -5.42 -2.85 7.86
N LEU A 65 -6.25 -3.59 8.59
CA LEU A 65 -7.11 -4.64 8.01
C LEU A 65 -8.10 -4.08 6.98
N GLN A 66 -8.73 -2.94 7.26
CA GLN A 66 -9.64 -2.28 6.32
C GLN A 66 -8.91 -1.88 5.03
N PHE A 67 -7.71 -1.31 5.15
CA PHE A 67 -6.87 -0.97 4.00
C PHE A 67 -6.42 -2.21 3.22
N LEU A 68 -5.95 -3.26 3.92
CA LEU A 68 -5.53 -4.51 3.27
C LEU A 68 -6.69 -5.15 2.50
N ARG A 69 -7.91 -5.08 3.03
CA ARG A 69 -9.13 -5.52 2.33
C ARG A 69 -9.40 -4.72 1.06
N LEU A 70 -9.15 -3.41 1.06
CA LEU A 70 -9.21 -2.57 -0.14
C LEU A 70 -8.10 -2.96 -1.14
N ALA A 71 -6.85 -3.03 -0.69
CA ALA A 71 -5.67 -3.19 -1.56
C ALA A 71 -5.53 -4.58 -2.21
N PHE A 72 -5.94 -5.63 -1.49
CA PHE A 72 -5.70 -7.03 -1.87
C PHE A 72 -6.95 -7.91 -1.85
N GLY A 73 -8.01 -7.46 -1.18
CA GLY A 73 -9.22 -8.26 -1.00
C GLY A 73 -10.10 -8.35 -2.25
N ALA A 74 -10.93 -9.39 -2.29
CA ALA A 74 -12.05 -9.46 -3.21
C ALA A 74 -13.16 -8.51 -2.73
N MET A 75 -13.12 -7.27 -3.20
CA MET A 75 -14.19 -6.29 -2.95
C MET A 75 -15.47 -6.80 -3.63
N GLY A 76 -16.43 -7.28 -2.84
CA GLY A 76 -17.58 -8.13 -3.26
C GLY A 76 -18.40 -7.66 -4.47
N ALA A 77 -19.29 -8.54 -4.95
CA ALA A 77 -19.96 -8.48 -6.26
C ALA A 77 -20.88 -7.26 -6.54
N THR A 78 -21.14 -6.39 -5.56
CA THR A 78 -22.04 -5.24 -5.75
C THR A 78 -21.27 -4.03 -6.25
N GLY A 79 -21.59 -3.59 -7.48
CA GLY A 79 -20.98 -2.45 -8.17
C GLY A 79 -19.54 -2.71 -8.63
N ASP A 80 -19.16 -2.20 -9.79
CA ASP A 80 -17.78 -2.38 -10.31
C ASP A 80 -16.85 -1.20 -9.96
N ARG A 81 -17.41 -0.16 -9.32
CA ARG A 81 -16.69 1.08 -9.00
C ARG A 81 -16.55 1.27 -7.50
N PHE A 82 -15.53 2.02 -7.11
CA PHE A 82 -15.24 2.40 -5.73
C PHE A 82 -15.00 3.91 -5.63
N PRO A 83 -15.64 4.60 -4.66
CA PRO A 83 -15.45 6.04 -4.46
C PRO A 83 -14.01 6.39 -4.12
N LEU A 84 -13.48 7.45 -4.73
CA LEU A 84 -12.12 7.92 -4.44
C LEU A 84 -12.03 8.55 -3.04
N ASP A 85 -13.10 9.13 -2.52
CA ASP A 85 -13.14 9.68 -1.17
C ASP A 85 -13.00 8.58 -0.10
N ASP A 86 -13.64 7.43 -0.29
CA ASP A 86 -13.47 6.28 0.61
C ASP A 86 -12.04 5.73 0.56
N ALA A 87 -11.43 5.69 -0.64
CA ALA A 87 -10.06 5.24 -0.82
C ALA A 87 -9.07 6.22 -0.15
N ARG A 88 -9.34 7.51 -0.28
CA ARG A 88 -8.62 8.59 0.39
C ARG A 88 -8.70 8.42 1.91
N SER A 89 -9.90 8.33 2.48
CA SER A 89 -10.08 8.22 3.93
C SER A 89 -9.37 7.00 4.51
N LEU A 90 -9.45 5.85 3.85
CA LEU A 90 -8.73 4.64 4.28
C LEU A 90 -7.20 4.79 4.18
N THR A 91 -6.72 5.46 3.14
CA THR A 91 -5.28 5.69 2.94
C THR A 91 -4.73 6.72 3.93
N GLU A 92 -5.43 7.83 4.16
CA GLU A 92 -5.05 8.85 5.14
C GLU A 92 -5.05 8.27 6.56
N SER A 93 -6.08 7.49 6.92
CA SER A 93 -6.15 6.79 8.22
C SER A 93 -4.97 5.83 8.42
N LEU A 94 -4.52 5.16 7.35
CA LEU A 94 -3.39 4.24 7.40
C LEU A 94 -2.07 4.91 7.81
N TYR A 95 -1.90 6.19 7.46
CA TYR A 95 -0.70 6.97 7.69
C TYR A 95 -0.88 8.08 8.73
N GLU A 96 -2.01 8.10 9.43
CA GLU A 96 -2.24 9.02 10.53
C GLU A 96 -1.19 8.79 11.63
N GLY A 97 -0.44 9.84 11.97
CA GLY A 97 0.65 9.77 12.94
C GLY A 97 1.92 9.05 12.44
N GLU A 98 1.96 8.59 11.18
CA GLU A 98 3.15 8.04 10.56
C GLU A 98 4.06 9.15 9.99
N ARG A 99 5.29 8.80 9.62
CA ARG A 99 6.27 9.79 9.11
C ARG A 99 5.94 10.31 7.70
N ALA A 100 5.11 9.60 6.94
CA ALA A 100 4.71 9.98 5.59
C ALA A 100 3.40 10.78 5.64
N ARG A 101 3.34 11.91 4.92
CA ARG A 101 2.11 12.69 4.74
C ARG A 101 1.51 12.41 3.37
N ILE A 102 0.25 12.02 3.33
CA ILE A 102 -0.49 11.83 2.08
C ILE A 102 -1.11 13.17 1.66
N ASP A 103 -0.73 13.66 0.48
CA ASP A 103 -1.29 14.82 -0.20
C ASP A 103 -2.16 14.32 -1.36
N TRP A 104 -3.45 14.13 -1.08
CA TRP A 104 -4.42 13.60 -2.03
C TRP A 104 -4.99 14.71 -2.91
N ARG A 105 -4.66 14.68 -4.22
CA ARG A 105 -5.06 15.68 -5.22
C ARG A 105 -5.97 15.14 -6.32
N ALA A 106 -6.34 13.86 -6.24
CA ALA A 106 -7.34 13.31 -7.16
C ALA A 106 -8.70 13.98 -6.91
N GLY A 107 -9.41 14.31 -8.00
CA GLY A 107 -10.75 14.87 -7.94
C GLY A 107 -11.78 13.89 -7.37
N ALA A 108 -12.96 14.42 -7.05
CA ALA A 108 -14.11 13.62 -6.61
C ALA A 108 -14.55 12.64 -7.72
N GLY A 109 -15.14 11.52 -7.33
CA GLY A 109 -15.67 10.53 -8.26
C GLY A 109 -15.40 9.11 -7.81
N SER A 110 -15.46 8.17 -8.76
CA SER A 110 -15.18 6.77 -8.53
C SER A 110 -14.35 6.19 -9.66
N LEU A 111 -13.60 5.13 -9.39
CA LEU A 111 -12.88 4.33 -10.39
C LEU A 111 -13.34 2.88 -10.34
N PRO A 112 -13.14 2.09 -11.41
CA PRO A 112 -13.18 0.63 -11.32
C PRO A 112 -12.36 0.12 -10.13
N LYS A 113 -12.89 -0.86 -9.40
CA LYS A 113 -12.31 -1.36 -8.14
C LYS A 113 -10.84 -1.73 -8.29
N ASP A 114 -10.48 -2.40 -9.37
CA ASP A 114 -9.11 -2.83 -9.61
C ASP A 114 -8.16 -1.67 -9.94
N LYS A 115 -8.65 -0.58 -10.55
CA LYS A 115 -7.88 0.66 -10.70
C LYS A 115 -7.63 1.34 -9.33
N VAL A 116 -8.60 1.29 -8.40
CA VAL A 116 -8.39 1.75 -7.01
C VAL A 116 -7.38 0.86 -6.27
N LYS A 117 -7.45 -0.47 -6.43
CA LYS A 117 -6.44 -1.39 -5.87
C LYS A 117 -5.04 -1.04 -6.35
N LEU A 118 -4.88 -0.76 -7.64
CA LEU A 118 -3.59 -0.37 -8.21
C LEU A 118 -3.11 0.96 -7.58
N LEU A 119 -3.98 1.97 -7.54
CA LEU A 119 -3.71 3.27 -6.92
C LEU A 119 -3.17 3.13 -5.50
N VAL A 120 -3.90 2.46 -4.61
CA VAL A 120 -3.50 2.37 -3.20
C VAL A 120 -2.24 1.52 -3.00
N ASN A 121 -1.98 0.53 -3.87
CA ASN A 121 -0.73 -0.21 -3.84
C ASN A 121 0.47 0.66 -4.27
N LEU A 122 0.30 1.50 -5.30
CA LEU A 122 1.34 2.46 -5.68
C LEU A 122 1.65 3.45 -4.56
N ILE A 123 0.65 3.87 -3.77
CA ILE A 123 0.88 4.72 -2.59
C ILE A 123 1.75 4.02 -1.55
N VAL A 124 1.47 2.76 -1.22
CA VAL A 124 2.29 1.99 -0.26
C VAL A 124 3.72 1.80 -0.76
N ILE A 125 3.88 1.48 -2.04
CA ILE A 125 5.21 1.37 -2.65
C ILE A 125 5.93 2.73 -2.58
N ALA A 126 5.23 3.84 -2.81
CA ALA A 126 5.82 5.18 -2.78
C ALA A 126 6.30 5.56 -1.37
N VAL A 127 5.49 5.26 -0.35
CA VAL A 127 5.86 5.48 1.06
C VAL A 127 7.10 4.67 1.43
N SER A 128 7.26 3.45 0.91
CA SER A 128 8.47 2.65 1.17
C SER A 128 9.76 3.32 0.66
N ALA A 129 9.64 4.24 -0.30
CA ALA A 129 10.76 4.98 -0.85
C ALA A 129 11.29 6.08 0.08
N ILE A 130 10.54 6.49 1.11
CA ILE A 130 10.85 7.62 1.99
C ILE A 130 11.02 7.15 3.45
N PRO A 131 12.08 6.39 3.78
CA PRO A 131 12.23 5.76 5.11
C PRO A 131 12.35 6.75 6.28
N ARG A 132 12.68 8.03 5.99
CA ARG A 132 12.75 9.12 6.99
C ARG A 132 11.49 9.99 7.01
N GLY A 133 10.44 9.60 6.30
CA GLY A 133 9.24 10.41 6.13
C GLY A 133 9.33 11.41 5.00
N GLY A 134 8.23 12.11 4.77
CA GLY A 134 8.09 13.12 3.71
C GLY A 134 6.73 13.10 3.00
N ASP A 135 6.79 13.71 1.82
CA ASP A 135 5.74 14.01 0.85
C ASP A 135 5.22 12.82 0.07
N VAL A 136 3.94 12.43 0.10
CA VAL A 136 3.37 11.56 -0.95
C VAL A 136 2.20 12.25 -1.64
N VAL A 137 2.45 12.77 -2.84
CA VAL A 137 1.44 13.42 -3.68
C VAL A 137 0.76 12.38 -4.56
N VAL A 138 -0.57 12.34 -4.51
CA VAL A 138 -1.41 11.39 -5.24
C VAL A 138 -2.31 12.14 -6.22
N GLU A 139 -2.15 11.85 -7.50
CA GLU A 139 -2.91 12.46 -8.58
C GLU A 139 -3.57 11.36 -9.43
N VAL A 140 -4.82 11.60 -9.82
CA VAL A 140 -5.57 10.74 -10.73
C VAL A 140 -6.21 11.65 -11.77
N ASP A 141 -5.92 11.38 -13.03
CA ASP A 141 -6.61 11.99 -14.16
C ASP A 141 -7.63 10.99 -14.71
N GLN A 142 -8.89 11.41 -14.78
CA GLN A 142 -9.97 10.66 -15.40
C GLN A 142 -10.26 11.39 -16.71
N GLY A 143 -9.96 10.77 -17.85
CA GLY A 143 -10.15 11.37 -19.17
C GLY A 143 -11.48 12.14 -19.27
N GLY A 144 -11.43 13.35 -19.84
CA GLY A 144 -12.53 14.32 -19.78
C GLY A 144 -13.82 13.90 -20.51
N ASP A 145 -13.79 12.83 -21.31
CA ASP A 145 -14.94 12.31 -22.03
C ASP A 145 -15.34 10.93 -21.53
N ALA A 146 -16.63 10.76 -21.23
CA ALA A 146 -17.25 9.53 -20.70
C ALA A 146 -17.09 8.28 -21.60
N VAL A 147 -16.50 8.43 -22.79
CA VAL A 147 -16.30 7.37 -23.78
C VAL A 147 -14.91 6.76 -23.70
N ASP A 148 -13.91 7.51 -23.21
CA ASP A 148 -12.55 7.04 -23.04
C ASP A 148 -12.27 6.90 -21.53
N GLU A 149 -12.39 5.67 -21.01
CA GLU A 149 -12.01 5.37 -19.62
C GLU A 149 -10.49 5.41 -19.39
N SER A 150 -9.78 6.27 -20.12
CA SER A 150 -8.36 6.51 -19.94
C SER A 150 -8.18 7.15 -18.56
N VAL A 151 -7.59 6.37 -17.66
CA VAL A 151 -7.29 6.77 -16.29
C VAL A 151 -5.79 6.78 -16.18
N SER A 152 -5.21 7.91 -15.79
CA SER A 152 -3.80 7.97 -15.43
C SER A 152 -3.66 8.17 -13.92
N ILE A 153 -2.74 7.42 -13.33
CA ILE A 153 -2.39 7.51 -11.91
C ILE A 153 -0.97 8.02 -11.83
N SER A 154 -0.72 8.99 -10.96
CA SER A 154 0.59 9.53 -10.64
C SER A 154 0.76 9.56 -9.12
N VAL A 155 1.83 8.94 -8.62
CA VAL A 155 2.18 8.95 -7.20
C VAL A 155 3.63 9.36 -7.06
N ARG A 156 3.86 10.52 -6.44
CA ARG A 156 5.20 11.07 -6.19
C ARG A 156 5.51 10.99 -4.70
N ALA A 157 6.61 10.35 -4.34
CA ALA A 157 7.15 10.39 -2.98
C ALA A 157 8.44 11.20 -2.93
N THR A 158 8.54 12.16 -2.01
CA THR A 158 9.73 13.00 -1.79
C THR A 158 10.08 13.07 -0.31
N GLY A 159 11.34 12.85 0.05
CA GLY A 159 11.75 12.82 1.45
C GLY A 159 13.26 12.71 1.62
N LYS A 160 13.72 12.88 2.87
CA LYS A 160 15.16 12.78 3.18
C LYS A 160 15.65 11.34 2.96
N LEU A 161 16.74 11.20 2.21
CA LEU A 161 17.30 9.89 1.83
C LEU A 161 16.28 8.99 1.12
N ALA A 162 15.45 9.60 0.26
CA ALA A 162 14.53 8.83 -0.56
C ALA A 162 15.31 7.88 -1.48
N ASN A 163 14.91 6.61 -1.50
CA ASN A 163 15.54 5.58 -2.30
C ASN A 163 14.54 4.46 -2.59
N MET A 164 14.55 3.95 -3.82
CA MET A 164 13.72 2.81 -4.22
C MET A 164 14.62 1.62 -4.57
N PRO A 165 14.34 0.40 -4.08
CA PRO A 165 15.13 -0.78 -4.43
C PRO A 165 15.11 -1.08 -5.94
N ASP A 166 16.25 -1.51 -6.49
CA ASP A 166 16.41 -1.91 -7.90
C ASP A 166 15.42 -2.99 -8.36
N ALA A 167 15.00 -3.86 -7.43
CA ALA A 167 13.98 -4.86 -7.67
C ALA A 167 12.66 -4.23 -8.16
N VAL A 168 12.26 -3.07 -7.66
CA VAL A 168 11.00 -2.40 -8.07
C VAL A 168 11.10 -1.91 -9.52
N TYR A 169 12.24 -1.30 -9.88
CA TYR A 169 12.51 -0.89 -11.26
C TYR A 169 12.47 -2.10 -12.20
N THR A 170 13.16 -3.17 -11.82
CA THR A 170 13.22 -4.42 -12.59
C THR A 170 11.83 -5.03 -12.81
N ILE A 171 11.03 -5.10 -11.75
CA ILE A 171 9.66 -5.62 -11.79
C ILE A 171 8.76 -4.77 -12.68
N PHE A 172 8.83 -3.44 -12.59
CA PHE A 172 7.97 -2.56 -13.38
C PHE A 172 8.33 -2.59 -14.88
N GLU A 173 9.57 -2.92 -15.22
CA GLU A 173 9.99 -3.26 -16.60
C GLU A 173 9.47 -4.62 -17.09
N GLY A 174 8.83 -5.41 -16.22
CA GLY A 174 8.35 -6.76 -16.52
C GLY A 174 9.42 -7.83 -16.48
N LYS A 175 10.52 -7.59 -15.75
CA LYS A 175 11.61 -8.54 -15.52
C LYS A 175 11.54 -9.06 -14.09
N MET A 176 12.15 -10.22 -13.86
CA MET A 176 12.31 -10.77 -12.52
C MET A 176 13.64 -10.28 -11.91
N PRO A 177 13.68 -9.88 -10.63
CA PRO A 177 14.93 -9.58 -9.95
C PRO A 177 15.88 -10.80 -9.94
N PRO A 178 17.21 -10.61 -10.00
CA PRO A 178 18.17 -11.71 -10.02
C PRO A 178 18.08 -12.65 -8.82
N ASP A 179 17.81 -12.08 -7.64
CA ASP A 179 17.68 -12.82 -6.37
C ASP A 179 16.28 -13.44 -6.17
N GLY A 180 15.42 -13.33 -7.19
CA GLY A 180 14.02 -13.76 -7.11
C GLY A 180 13.13 -12.74 -6.41
N LEU A 181 11.91 -13.19 -6.07
CA LEU A 181 10.93 -12.40 -5.33
C LEU A 181 10.88 -12.84 -3.87
N ASP A 182 10.60 -11.89 -2.99
CA ASP A 182 10.56 -12.02 -1.54
C ASP A 182 9.38 -11.24 -0.95
N ALA A 183 9.26 -11.21 0.39
CA ALA A 183 8.19 -10.49 1.08
C ALA A 183 8.19 -8.97 0.81
N ARG A 184 9.30 -8.37 0.36
CA ARG A 184 9.40 -6.93 0.06
C ARG A 184 9.01 -6.62 -1.38
N SER A 185 9.37 -7.51 -2.30
CA SER A 185 9.14 -7.37 -3.74
C SER A 185 7.82 -7.97 -4.22
N VAL A 186 7.14 -8.80 -3.40
CA VAL A 186 5.83 -9.37 -3.74
C VAL A 186 4.76 -8.30 -3.99
N GLN A 187 4.77 -7.20 -3.23
CA GLN A 187 3.78 -6.12 -3.41
C GLN A 187 4.01 -5.33 -4.71
N PRO A 188 5.24 -4.88 -5.04
CA PRO A 188 5.56 -4.37 -6.38
C PRO A 188 5.18 -5.33 -7.50
N TYR A 189 5.42 -6.64 -7.32
CA TYR A 189 5.07 -7.65 -8.33
C TYR A 189 3.56 -7.81 -8.49
N TYR A 190 2.79 -7.80 -7.40
CA TYR A 190 1.34 -7.78 -7.42
C TYR A 190 0.81 -6.54 -8.16
N ALA A 191 1.34 -5.35 -7.85
CA ALA A 191 0.96 -4.11 -8.53
C ALA A 191 1.25 -4.17 -10.04
N TYR A 192 2.40 -4.72 -10.43
CA TYR A 192 2.75 -4.96 -11.82
C TYR A 192 1.76 -5.92 -12.51
N ARG A 193 1.46 -7.07 -11.92
CA ARG A 193 0.50 -8.02 -12.50
C ARG A 193 -0.91 -7.43 -12.63
N LEU A 194 -1.34 -6.66 -11.64
CA LEU A 194 -2.62 -5.96 -11.66
C LEU A 194 -2.66 -4.88 -12.74
N SER A 195 -1.58 -4.13 -12.96
CA SER A 195 -1.54 -3.16 -14.06
C SER A 195 -1.68 -3.85 -15.41
N ARG A 196 -1.04 -5.01 -15.60
CA ARG A 196 -1.14 -5.80 -16.84
C ARG A 196 -2.55 -6.32 -17.09
N SER A 197 -3.27 -6.78 -16.07
CA SER A 197 -4.67 -7.18 -16.24
C SER A 197 -5.60 -6.00 -16.56
N LEU A 198 -5.20 -4.78 -16.19
CA LEU A 198 -5.92 -3.54 -16.50
C LEU A 198 -5.52 -2.92 -17.85
N GLY A 199 -4.56 -3.51 -18.58
CA GLY A 199 -4.01 -2.92 -19.81
C GLY A 199 -3.12 -1.69 -19.58
N MET A 200 -2.73 -1.41 -18.33
CA MET A 200 -1.93 -0.24 -17.94
C MET A 200 -0.44 -0.57 -17.85
N THR A 201 0.40 0.39 -18.23
CA THR A 201 1.85 0.30 -18.11
C THR A 201 2.33 1.06 -16.87
N LEU A 202 3.01 0.35 -15.95
CA LEU A 202 3.71 0.97 -14.84
C LEU A 202 5.05 1.55 -15.27
N LYS A 203 5.40 2.70 -14.69
CA LYS A 203 6.73 3.28 -14.73
C LYS A 203 7.11 3.77 -13.35
N VAL A 204 8.40 3.68 -13.03
CA VAL A 204 9.01 4.28 -11.85
C VAL A 204 10.28 4.98 -12.29
N LYS A 205 10.50 6.21 -11.81
CA LYS A 205 11.72 6.97 -12.09
C LYS A 205 12.15 7.77 -10.86
N PRO A 206 13.47 7.97 -10.67
CA PRO A 206 13.95 8.93 -9.69
C PRO A 206 13.53 10.35 -10.09
N VAL A 207 13.25 11.17 -9.09
CA VAL A 207 13.06 12.62 -9.22
C VAL A 207 13.88 13.31 -8.14
N ASP A 208 13.99 14.63 -8.20
CA ASP A 208 14.71 15.36 -7.16
C ASP A 208 14.11 15.08 -5.77
N GLY A 209 14.95 14.62 -4.85
CA GLY A 209 14.58 14.23 -3.49
C GLY A 209 13.59 13.05 -3.37
N GLY A 210 13.39 12.23 -4.42
CA GLY A 210 12.29 11.27 -4.41
C GLY A 210 12.18 10.31 -5.58
N VAL A 211 10.98 9.73 -5.72
CA VAL A 211 10.56 8.89 -6.84
C VAL A 211 9.18 9.30 -7.35
N LEU A 212 8.96 9.09 -8.64
CA LEU A 212 7.66 9.24 -9.29
C LEU A 212 7.27 7.91 -9.91
N MET A 213 6.09 7.41 -9.55
CA MET A 213 5.46 6.26 -10.17
C MET A 213 4.23 6.70 -10.94
N SER A 214 4.00 6.06 -12.08
CA SER A 214 2.84 6.32 -12.92
C SER A 214 2.26 5.04 -13.50
N ALA A 215 0.94 5.01 -13.65
CA ALA A 215 0.21 3.99 -14.41
C ALA A 215 -0.70 4.67 -15.43
N ALA A 216 -0.60 4.28 -16.70
CA ALA A 216 -1.47 4.72 -17.79
C ALA A 216 -1.58 3.64 -18.86
#